data_AF-A0A0E3SUN2-F1
#
_entry.id   AF-A0A0E3SUN2-F1
#
_cell.length_a   1.000
_cell.length_b   1.000
_cell.length_c   1.000
_cell.angle_alpha   90.00
_cell.angle_beta   90.00
_cell.angle_gamma   90.00
#
_symmetry.space_group_name_H-M   'P 1'
#
loop_
_entity.id
_entity.type
_entity.pdbx_description
1 polymer ?
#
loop_
_entity_poly.entity_id
_entity_poly.type
_entity_poly.pdbx_seq_one_letter_code
_entity_poly.pdbx_strand_id
1 'polypeptide(L)'
;LYSLPSREIIANSIETVMNAHALDALVCMPNCDKIVPGMVMGALRVNVPTVFVSGGPMKKGYTKDGKPIDLATAFEAVGKFETKEIDEAELKDIECNACPSGGSCSGMFTANSMNTLCEAMGIALPGNGTILALTPEREELIRQAARRICEIALDEKFKIRNIL
;
A
#
# COMPACT_ATOMS: atom_id res chain seq x y z
N LEU A 1 -9.77 16.99 -2.44
CA LEU A 1 -10.11 17.17 -1.00
C LEU A 1 -10.65 15.91 -0.31
N TYR A 2 -10.90 14.78 -1.00
CA TYR A 2 -11.52 13.58 -0.39
C TYR A 2 -10.53 12.46 -0.01
N SER A 3 -9.24 12.61 -0.31
CA SER A 3 -8.24 11.59 0.00
C SER A 3 -8.07 11.40 1.52
N LEU A 4 -7.76 12.45 2.28
CA LEU A 4 -7.53 12.31 3.72
C LEU A 4 -8.77 11.79 4.50
N PRO A 5 -9.99 12.30 4.26
CA PRO A 5 -11.20 11.77 4.91
C PRO A 5 -11.44 10.28 4.65
N SER A 6 -10.97 9.71 3.53
CA SER A 6 -11.09 8.27 3.26
C SER A 6 -10.41 7.40 4.32
N ARG A 7 -9.38 7.92 5.01
CA ARG A 7 -8.71 7.22 6.12
C ARG A 7 -9.69 6.87 7.24
N GLU A 8 -10.52 7.83 7.62
CA GLU A 8 -11.52 7.65 8.70
C GLU A 8 -12.63 6.71 8.26
N ILE A 9 -13.06 6.81 6.99
CA ILE A 9 -14.07 5.92 6.42
C ILE A 9 -13.58 4.48 6.48
N ILE A 10 -12.34 4.21 6.05
CA ILE A 10 -11.74 2.87 6.09
C ILE A 10 -11.63 2.34 7.51
N ALA A 11 -11.17 3.16 8.47
CA ALA A 11 -11.09 2.77 9.88
C ALA A 11 -12.49 2.39 10.43
N ASN A 12 -13.49 3.23 10.16
CA ASN A 12 -14.87 3.00 10.58
C ASN A 12 -15.48 1.77 9.90
N SER A 13 -15.16 1.49 8.63
CA SER A 13 -15.63 0.30 7.91
C SER A 13 -15.10 -0.99 8.53
N ILE A 14 -13.81 -1.03 8.89
CA ILE A 14 -13.22 -2.18 9.60
C ILE A 14 -13.89 -2.36 10.96
N GLU A 15 -13.99 -1.28 11.74
CA GLU A 15 -14.60 -1.31 13.06
C GLU A 15 -16.05 -1.79 13.01
N THR A 16 -16.82 -1.34 12.02
CA THR A 16 -18.22 -1.74 11.83
C THR A 16 -18.34 -3.24 11.52
N VAL A 17 -17.63 -3.73 10.51
CA VAL A 17 -17.75 -5.13 10.06
C VAL A 17 -17.25 -6.10 11.14
N MET A 18 -16.12 -5.79 11.77
CA MET A 18 -15.53 -6.64 12.80
C MET A 18 -16.45 -6.81 14.01
N ASN A 19 -17.03 -5.71 14.50
CA ASN A 19 -17.94 -5.76 15.65
C ASN A 19 -19.29 -6.39 15.28
N ALA A 20 -19.78 -6.21 14.04
CA ALA A 20 -21.03 -6.81 13.59
C ALA A 20 -20.94 -8.33 13.44
N HIS A 21 -19.81 -8.86 12.98
CA HIS A 21 -19.63 -10.28 12.68
C HIS A 21 -18.85 -11.06 13.74
N ALA A 22 -18.28 -10.38 14.74
CA ALA A 22 -17.48 -11.00 15.80
C ALA A 22 -16.38 -11.93 15.25
N LEU A 23 -15.66 -11.46 14.22
CA LEU A 23 -14.57 -12.23 13.60
C LEU A 23 -13.37 -12.35 14.55
N ASP A 24 -12.72 -13.51 14.54
CA ASP A 24 -11.63 -13.82 15.46
C ASP A 24 -10.32 -13.07 15.16
N ALA A 25 -10.06 -12.74 13.89
CA ALA A 25 -8.78 -12.19 13.45
C ALA A 25 -8.90 -11.40 12.13
N LEU A 26 -7.90 -10.58 11.79
CA LEU A 26 -7.84 -9.80 10.55
C LEU A 26 -6.59 -10.08 9.70
N VAL A 27 -6.81 -10.13 8.39
CA VAL A 27 -5.77 -9.83 7.39
C VAL A 27 -6.07 -8.48 6.77
N CYS A 28 -5.18 -7.52 6.96
CA CYS A 28 -5.29 -6.20 6.34
C CYS A 28 -4.45 -6.14 5.06
N MET A 29 -5.09 -5.87 3.92
CA MET A 29 -4.44 -5.75 2.61
C MET A 29 -4.49 -4.32 2.04
N PRO A 30 -3.74 -3.36 2.63
CA PRO A 30 -3.73 -1.98 2.14
C PRO A 30 -2.78 -1.81 0.95
N ASN A 31 -2.86 -0.66 0.27
CA ASN A 31 -1.74 -0.26 -0.61
C ASN A 31 -1.64 1.25 -0.82
N CYS A 32 -2.72 1.89 -1.27
CA CYS A 32 -2.70 3.33 -1.54
C CYS A 32 -2.57 4.16 -0.25
N ASP A 33 -2.04 5.37 -0.39
CA ASP A 33 -1.60 6.29 0.67
C ASP A 33 -2.42 6.20 1.97
N LYS A 34 -3.71 6.56 1.92
CA LYS A 34 -4.55 6.68 3.13
C LYS A 34 -5.15 5.35 3.59
N ILE A 35 -5.05 4.30 2.78
CA ILE A 35 -5.57 2.97 3.11
C ILE A 35 -4.72 2.34 4.22
N VAL A 36 -3.39 2.44 4.14
CA VAL A 36 -2.48 1.85 5.13
C VAL A 36 -2.78 2.36 6.55
N PRO A 37 -2.73 3.67 6.85
CA PRO A 37 -3.05 4.17 8.18
C PRO A 37 -4.52 3.97 8.56
N GLY A 38 -5.46 4.02 7.61
CA GLY A 38 -6.88 3.75 7.89
C GLY A 38 -7.11 2.32 8.39
N MET A 39 -6.47 1.34 7.77
CA MET A 39 -6.53 -0.05 8.20
C MET A 39 -5.82 -0.27 9.55
N VAL A 40 -4.67 0.37 9.78
CA VAL A 40 -3.98 0.33 11.09
C VAL A 40 -4.87 0.89 12.20
N MET A 41 -5.52 2.03 11.97
CA MET A 41 -6.46 2.62 12.93
C MET A 41 -7.65 1.69 13.21
N GLY A 42 -8.27 1.14 12.17
CA GLY A 42 -9.38 0.19 12.31
C GLY A 42 -8.99 -1.05 13.11
N ALA A 43 -7.86 -1.67 12.77
CA ALA A 43 -7.31 -2.84 13.48
C ALA A 43 -7.04 -2.54 14.96
N LEU A 44 -6.42 -1.38 15.26
CA LEU A 44 -6.18 -0.94 16.65
C LEU A 44 -7.47 -0.74 17.44
N ARG A 45 -8.56 -0.27 16.83
CA ARG A 45 -9.85 -0.08 17.51
C ARG A 45 -10.50 -1.42 17.89
N VAL A 46 -10.49 -2.40 17.00
CA VAL A 46 -11.11 -3.73 17.22
C VAL A 46 -10.25 -4.66 18.07
N ASN A 47 -8.92 -4.50 18.01
CA ASN A 47 -7.94 -5.19 18.84
C ASN A 47 -8.06 -6.73 18.90
N VAL A 48 -8.05 -7.36 17.73
CA VAL A 48 -7.92 -8.82 17.60
C VAL A 48 -6.59 -9.17 16.91
N PRO A 49 -6.16 -10.45 16.87
CA PRO A 49 -4.97 -10.84 16.12
C PRO A 49 -5.03 -10.35 14.67
N THR A 50 -3.97 -9.68 14.22
CA THR A 50 -3.97 -8.98 12.92
C THR A 50 -2.62 -9.11 12.24
N VAL A 51 -2.63 -9.37 10.92
CA VAL A 51 -1.43 -9.30 10.06
C VAL A 51 -1.67 -8.35 8.90
N PHE A 52 -0.67 -7.51 8.61
CA PHE A 52 -0.64 -6.64 7.44
C PHE A 52 0.16 -7.25 6.30
N VAL A 53 -0.43 -7.25 5.10
CA VAL A 53 0.25 -7.60 3.85
C VAL A 53 -0.23 -6.70 2.71
N SER A 54 0.62 -5.75 2.32
CA SER A 54 0.30 -4.76 1.30
C SER A 54 0.28 -5.36 -0.10
N GLY A 55 -0.33 -4.64 -1.04
CA GLY A 55 -0.26 -4.98 -2.47
C GLY A 55 1.15 -4.82 -3.07
N GLY A 56 1.99 -3.98 -2.48
CA GLY A 56 3.36 -3.67 -2.92
C GLY A 56 3.47 -2.49 -3.89
N PRO A 57 4.68 -1.92 -4.03
CA PRO A 57 4.97 -0.87 -5.00
C PRO A 57 4.96 -1.38 -6.44
N MET A 58 4.50 -0.52 -7.35
CA MET A 58 4.67 -0.74 -8.79
C MET A 58 6.15 -0.59 -9.18
N LYS A 59 6.54 -1.20 -10.30
CA LYS A 59 7.86 -0.93 -10.91
C LYS A 59 7.93 0.50 -11.41
N LYS A 60 9.11 1.12 -11.39
CA LYS A 60 9.33 2.40 -12.06
C LYS A 60 9.09 2.28 -13.56
N GLY A 61 8.61 3.37 -14.15
CA GLY A 61 8.43 3.52 -15.59
C GLY A 61 9.71 3.89 -16.31
N TYR A 62 9.66 3.83 -17.65
CA TYR A 62 10.73 4.28 -18.52
C TYR A 62 10.15 4.95 -19.76
N THR A 63 10.71 6.06 -20.21
CA THR A 63 10.41 6.59 -21.55
C THR A 63 10.87 5.61 -22.63
N LYS A 64 10.43 5.81 -23.88
CA LYS A 64 10.92 5.02 -25.03
C LYS A 64 12.44 5.02 -25.17
N ASP A 65 13.07 6.13 -24.82
CA ASP A 65 14.53 6.29 -24.86
C ASP A 65 15.25 5.73 -23.62
N GLY A 66 14.52 5.06 -22.72
CA GLY A 66 15.07 4.36 -21.56
C GLY A 66 15.34 5.25 -20.34
N LYS A 67 14.84 6.48 -20.30
CA LYS A 67 14.96 7.35 -19.13
C LYS A 67 13.99 6.90 -18.03
N PRO A 68 14.42 6.72 -16.78
CA PRO A 68 13.51 6.34 -15.69
C PRO A 68 12.53 7.47 -15.40
N ILE A 69 11.26 7.11 -15.22
CA ILE A 69 10.15 8.03 -14.94
C ILE A 69 9.19 7.41 -13.92
N ASP A 70 8.40 8.27 -13.29
CA ASP A 70 7.37 7.90 -12.32
C ASP A 70 6.22 8.93 -12.31
N LEU A 71 5.29 8.78 -11.37
CA LEU A 71 4.14 9.68 -11.24
C LEU A 71 4.56 11.13 -10.96
N ALA A 72 5.65 11.37 -10.21
CA ALA A 72 6.15 12.73 -9.99
C ALA A 72 6.66 13.35 -11.30
N THR A 73 7.35 12.54 -12.10
CA THR A 73 7.80 12.95 -13.44
C THR A 73 6.62 13.34 -14.34
N ALA A 74 5.50 12.62 -14.28
CA ALA A 74 4.29 12.97 -15.03
C ALA A 74 3.69 14.32 -14.60
N PHE A 75 3.69 14.64 -13.30
CA PHE A 75 3.27 15.97 -12.83
C PHE A 75 4.21 17.08 -13.32
N GLU A 76 5.52 16.86 -13.30
CA GLU A 76 6.50 17.82 -13.81
C GLU A 76 6.38 18.02 -15.32
N ALA A 77 6.09 16.95 -16.07
CA ALA A 77 5.92 16.99 -17.52
C ALA A 77 4.79 17.93 -17.95
N VAL A 78 3.68 17.97 -17.21
CA VAL A 78 2.60 18.94 -17.46
C VAL A 78 3.12 20.37 -17.35
N GLY A 79 3.91 20.68 -16.32
CA GLY A 79 4.52 22.00 -16.16
C GLY A 79 5.45 22.37 -17.33
N LYS A 80 6.30 21.42 -17.76
CA LYS A 80 7.21 21.60 -18.90
C LYS A 80 6.49 21.76 -20.24
N PHE A 81 5.35 21.11 -20.40
CA PHE A 81 4.54 21.27 -21.59
C PHE A 81 3.93 22.67 -21.67
N GLU A 82 3.40 23.19 -20.55
CA GLU A 82 2.87 24.56 -20.46
C GLU A 82 3.95 25.63 -20.73
N THR A 83 5.20 25.39 -20.32
CA THR A 83 6.35 26.27 -20.60
C THR A 83 6.99 26.03 -21.98
N LYS A 84 6.46 25.08 -22.77
CA LYS A 84 6.97 24.68 -24.11
C LYS A 84 8.39 24.12 -24.10
N GLU A 85 8.82 23.54 -22.98
CA GLU A 85 10.10 22.83 -22.86
C GLU A 85 10.04 21.42 -23.46
N ILE A 86 8.85 20.81 -23.49
CA ILE A 86 8.58 19.52 -24.13
C ILE A 86 7.40 19.64 -25.10
N ASP A 87 7.32 18.74 -26.07
CA ASP A 87 6.19 18.67 -27.00
C ASP A 87 5.09 17.70 -26.52
N GLU A 88 3.97 17.64 -27.25
CA GLU A 88 2.85 16.76 -26.94
C GLU A 88 3.23 15.27 -27.02
N ALA A 89 4.16 14.92 -27.91
CA ALA A 89 4.60 13.55 -28.10
C ALA A 89 5.42 13.05 -26.89
N GLU A 90 6.33 13.88 -26.37
CA GLU A 90 7.10 13.62 -25.16
C GLU A 90 6.19 13.57 -23.93
N LEU A 91 5.24 14.52 -23.79
CA LEU A 91 4.25 14.47 -22.71
C LEU A 91 3.46 13.16 -22.75
N LYS A 92 3.01 12.74 -23.94
CA LYS A 92 2.25 11.49 -24.11
C LYS A 92 3.09 10.26 -23.78
N ASP A 93 4.37 10.26 -24.13
CA ASP A 93 5.28 9.17 -23.77
C ASP A 93 5.43 9.02 -22.26
N ILE A 94 5.58 10.13 -21.54
CA ILE A 94 5.65 10.13 -20.07
C ILE A 94 4.33 9.66 -19.47
N GLU A 95 3.19 10.20 -19.92
CA GLU A 95 1.85 9.81 -19.44
C GLU A 95 1.62 8.29 -19.55
N CYS A 96 1.94 7.72 -20.72
CA CYS A 96 1.70 6.31 -20.98
C CYS A 96 2.65 5.36 -20.25
N ASN A 97 3.85 5.81 -19.89
CA ASN A 97 4.88 4.92 -19.35
C ASN A 97 5.24 5.16 -17.87
N ALA A 98 4.79 6.25 -17.25
CA ALA A 98 5.10 6.59 -15.85
C ALA A 98 4.56 5.57 -14.82
N CYS A 99 3.47 4.88 -15.16
CA CYS A 99 2.78 3.91 -14.29
C CYS A 99 2.62 2.56 -15.01
N PRO A 100 3.70 1.76 -15.13
CA PRO A 100 3.74 0.60 -16.03
C PRO A 100 2.99 -0.64 -15.52
N SER A 101 2.57 -0.66 -14.26
CA SER A 101 1.89 -1.82 -13.65
C SER A 101 0.97 -1.40 -12.51
N GLY A 102 0.18 -2.36 -12.00
CA GLY A 102 -0.51 -2.20 -10.72
C GLY A 102 0.47 -2.08 -9.55
N GLY A 103 0.04 -1.44 -8.46
CA GLY A 103 0.82 -1.23 -7.24
C GLY A 103 0.64 0.16 -6.65
N SER A 104 1.28 0.44 -5.51
CA SER A 104 1.45 1.81 -5.01
C SER A 104 2.47 2.55 -5.86
N CYS A 105 2.57 3.87 -5.69
CA CYS A 105 3.60 4.68 -6.36
C CYS A 105 5.00 4.08 -6.15
N SER A 106 5.88 4.16 -7.16
CA SER A 106 7.21 3.54 -7.12
C SER A 106 8.23 4.27 -6.22
N GLY A 107 7.99 5.54 -5.88
CA GLY A 107 8.86 6.35 -5.02
C GLY A 107 8.56 6.21 -3.52
N MET A 108 9.43 6.76 -2.66
CA MET A 108 9.24 6.82 -1.21
C MET A 108 8.25 7.91 -0.78
N PHE A 109 7.00 7.77 -1.24
CA PHE A 109 5.85 8.56 -0.79
C PHE A 109 5.13 7.84 0.35
N THR A 110 4.00 8.40 0.80
CA THR A 110 3.27 7.90 1.97
C THR A 110 2.98 6.41 1.92
N ALA A 111 2.56 5.85 0.78
CA ALA A 111 2.24 4.42 0.67
C ALA A 111 3.44 3.53 1.04
N ASN A 112 4.61 3.78 0.44
CA ASN A 112 5.80 2.96 0.67
C ASN A 112 6.44 3.26 2.03
N SER A 113 6.39 4.52 2.50
CA SER A 113 6.80 4.88 3.85
C SER A 113 5.98 4.16 4.90
N MET A 114 4.65 4.11 4.74
CA MET A 114 3.76 3.42 5.66
C MET A 114 3.90 1.89 5.57
N ASN A 115 4.07 1.32 4.37
CA ASN A 115 4.30 -0.12 4.22
C ASN A 115 5.62 -0.56 4.88
N THR A 116 6.68 0.25 4.76
CA THR A 116 7.96 0.03 5.45
C THR A 116 7.81 0.21 6.97
N LEU A 117 7.02 1.19 7.40
CA LEU A 117 6.74 1.40 8.81
C LEU A 117 5.95 0.22 9.42
N CYS A 118 4.97 -0.34 8.72
CA CYS A 118 4.25 -1.54 9.18
C CYS A 118 5.18 -2.73 9.40
N GLU A 119 6.18 -2.90 8.53
CA GLU A 119 7.22 -3.94 8.68
C GLU A 119 8.10 -3.64 9.90
N ALA A 120 8.57 -2.41 10.06
CA ALA A 120 9.39 -1.99 11.20
C ALA A 120 8.66 -2.08 12.55
N MET A 121 7.35 -1.84 12.56
CA MET A 121 6.48 -1.98 13.75
C MET A 121 6.18 -3.45 14.09
N GLY A 122 6.55 -4.41 13.24
CA GLY A 122 6.33 -5.84 13.49
C GLY A 122 4.91 -6.33 13.21
N ILE A 123 4.04 -5.50 12.61
CA ILE A 123 2.66 -5.88 12.25
C ILE A 123 2.54 -6.42 10.82
N ALA A 124 3.58 -6.27 10.00
CA ALA A 124 3.68 -6.85 8.67
C ALA A 124 4.89 -7.80 8.57
N LEU A 125 4.80 -8.78 7.65
CA LEU A 125 5.89 -9.72 7.40
C LEU A 125 7.07 -9.03 6.68
N PRO A 126 8.31 -9.55 6.86
CA PRO A 126 9.47 -9.05 6.13
C PRO A 126 9.27 -9.04 4.61
N GLY A 127 9.69 -7.97 3.96
CA GLY A 127 9.46 -7.76 2.52
C GLY A 127 8.14 -7.08 2.17
N ASN A 128 7.28 -6.77 3.15
CA ASN A 128 6.03 -6.06 2.94
C ASN A 128 6.25 -4.69 2.26
N GLY A 129 7.28 -3.94 2.66
CA GLY A 129 7.59 -2.63 2.10
C GLY A 129 8.32 -2.65 0.76
N THR A 130 8.96 -3.77 0.40
CA THR A 130 10.00 -3.78 -0.66
C THR A 130 9.69 -4.69 -1.84
N ILE A 131 8.95 -5.78 -1.64
CA ILE A 131 8.62 -6.72 -2.72
C ILE A 131 7.64 -6.06 -3.71
N LEU A 132 7.94 -6.07 -5.00
CA LEU A 132 7.10 -5.39 -5.99
C LEU A 132 5.72 -6.05 -6.13
N ALA A 133 4.71 -5.25 -6.42
CA ALA A 133 3.39 -5.75 -6.81
C ALA A 133 3.47 -6.62 -8.06
N LEU A 134 2.53 -7.57 -8.19
CA LEU A 134 2.40 -8.44 -9.36
C LEU A 134 3.66 -9.29 -9.63
N THR A 135 4.33 -9.74 -8.57
CA THR A 135 5.47 -10.66 -8.64
C THR A 135 5.16 -11.99 -7.92
N PRO A 136 5.78 -13.11 -8.31
CA PRO A 136 5.64 -14.37 -7.60
C PRO A 136 6.00 -14.26 -6.11
N GLU A 137 7.02 -13.45 -5.79
CA GLU A 137 7.45 -13.20 -4.41
C GLU A 137 6.35 -12.49 -3.59
N ARG A 138 5.58 -11.58 -4.21
CA ARG A 138 4.45 -10.92 -3.55
C ARG A 138 3.30 -11.89 -3.31
N GLU A 139 3.02 -12.78 -4.27
CA GLU A 139 2.01 -13.82 -4.08
C GLU A 139 2.37 -14.75 -2.93
N GLU A 140 3.63 -15.17 -2.87
CA GLU A 140 4.13 -16.00 -1.78
C GLU A 140 4.05 -15.29 -0.42
N LEU A 141 4.39 -14.00 -0.35
CA LEU A 141 4.23 -13.21 0.88
C LEU A 141 2.76 -13.16 1.34
N ILE A 142 1.81 -13.01 0.42
CA ILE A 142 0.37 -13.03 0.73
C ILE A 142 -0.06 -14.40 1.27
N ARG A 143 0.44 -15.49 0.68
CA ARG A 143 0.17 -16.86 1.16
C ARG A 143 0.75 -17.08 2.55
N GLN A 144 1.94 -16.56 2.84
CA GLN A 144 2.54 -16.61 4.16
C GLN A 144 1.73 -15.84 5.19
N ALA A 145 1.27 -14.62 4.86
CA ALA A 145 0.40 -13.83 5.73
C ALA A 145 -0.92 -14.56 6.04
N ALA A 146 -1.53 -15.20 5.04
CA ALA A 146 -2.75 -15.98 5.21
C ALA A 146 -2.55 -17.21 6.12
N ARG A 147 -1.43 -17.93 6.00
CA ARG A 147 -1.10 -19.02 6.93
C ARG A 147 -0.86 -18.48 8.33
N ARG A 148 -0.10 -17.38 8.42
CA ARG A 148 0.29 -16.76 9.70
C ARG A 148 -0.91 -16.31 10.50
N ILE A 149 -1.93 -15.72 9.87
CA ILE A 149 -3.12 -15.28 10.61
C ILE A 149 -3.88 -16.47 11.20
N CYS A 150 -3.97 -17.59 10.47
CA CYS A 150 -4.64 -18.80 10.96
C CYS A 150 -3.92 -19.42 12.16
N GLU A 151 -2.58 -19.34 12.21
CA GLU A 151 -1.79 -19.82 13.35
C GLU A 151 -2.04 -19.00 14.63
N ILE A 152 -2.33 -17.71 14.50
CA ILE A 152 -2.41 -16.77 15.64
C ILE A 152 -3.82 -16.31 15.97
N ALA A 153 -4.84 -16.71 15.20
CA ALA A 153 -6.18 -16.09 15.21
C ALA A 153 -6.85 -16.09 16.59
N LEU A 154 -6.56 -17.06 17.45
CA LEU A 154 -7.13 -17.21 18.79
C LEU A 154 -6.12 -16.97 19.92
N ASP A 155 -4.91 -16.51 19.58
CA ASP A 155 -3.85 -16.25 20.55
C ASP A 155 -3.83 -14.75 20.90
N GLU A 156 -4.29 -14.47 22.12
CA GLU A 156 -4.33 -13.15 22.73
C GLU A 156 -2.98 -12.42 22.69
N LYS A 157 -1.86 -13.15 22.71
CA LYS A 157 -0.52 -12.57 22.61
C LYS A 157 -0.34 -11.76 21.32
N PHE A 158 -1.01 -12.16 20.24
CA PHE A 158 -0.87 -11.55 18.93
C PHE A 158 -1.94 -10.51 18.59
N LYS A 159 -2.78 -10.11 19.57
CA LYS A 159 -3.61 -8.92 19.42
C LYS A 159 -2.75 -7.72 19.05
N ILE A 160 -3.23 -6.90 18.12
CA ILE A 160 -2.42 -5.81 17.55
C ILE A 160 -1.91 -4.80 18.60
N ARG A 161 -2.66 -4.51 19.68
CA ARG A 161 -2.20 -3.65 20.78
C ARG A 161 -1.13 -4.27 21.69
N ASN A 162 -0.83 -5.56 21.53
CA ASN A 162 0.28 -6.21 22.22
C ASN A 162 1.57 -6.15 21.38
N ILE A 163 1.46 -5.78 20.10
CA ILE A 163 2.59 -5.57 19.18
C ILE A 163 2.96 -4.08 19.13
N LEU A 164 1.94 -3.19 19.13
CA LEU A 164 2.07 -1.74 19.03
C LEU A 164 1.98 -1.01 20.37
#